data_AF-A0A959V0L0-F1
#
_entry.id   AF-A0A959V0L0-F1
#
_cell.length_a   1.000
_cell.length_b   1.000
_cell.length_c   1.000
_cell.angle_alpha   90.00
_cell.angle_beta   90.00
_cell.angle_gamma   90.00
#
_symmetry.space_group_name_H-M   'P 1'
#
loop_
_entity.id
_entity.type
_entity.pdbx_description
1 polymer ?
#
loop_
_entity_poly.entity_id
_entity_poly.type
_entity_poly.pdbx_seq_one_letter_code
_entity_poly.pdbx_strand_id
1 'polypeptide(L)' 'EVKKAYRRMAMKYHPDKVGHLGEEFQQAAAEKFRKVQDAYERIAQARGIK' A
#
# COMPACT_ATOMS: atom_id res chain seq x y z
N GLU A 1 4.25 -15.14 -0.12
CA GLU A 1 2.91 -14.60 -0.45
C GLU A 1 2.64 -13.18 0.03
N VAL A 2 2.94 -12.84 1.29
CA VAL A 2 2.70 -11.50 1.87
C VAL A 2 3.34 -10.35 1.06
N LYS A 3 4.62 -10.49 0.65
CA LYS A 3 5.31 -9.54 -0.26
C LYS A 3 4.60 -9.37 -1.61
N LYS A 4 3.96 -10.43 -2.14
CA LYS A 4 3.24 -10.39 -3.43
C LYS A 4 1.90 -9.64 -3.31
N ALA A 5 1.19 -9.86 -2.20
CA ALA A 5 -0.03 -9.11 -1.88
C ALA A 5 0.26 -7.62 -1.64
N TYR A 6 1.35 -7.31 -0.91
CA TYR A 6 1.81 -5.95 -0.70
C TYR A 6 2.11 -5.24 -2.03
N ARG A 7 2.89 -5.86 -2.93
CA ARG A 7 3.17 -5.30 -4.26
C ARG A 7 1.90 -5.03 -5.08
N ARG A 8 0.92 -5.93 -5.06
CA ARG A 8 -0.37 -5.72 -5.74
C ARG A 8 -1.12 -4.50 -5.20
N MET A 9 -1.16 -4.34 -3.88
CA MET A 9 -1.80 -3.18 -3.27
C MET A 9 -1.03 -1.89 -3.51
N ALA A 10 0.30 -1.93 -3.43
CA ALA A 10 1.16 -0.80 -3.74
C ALA A 10 0.96 -0.29 -5.17
N MET A 11 0.85 -1.18 -6.15
CA MET A 11 0.54 -0.79 -7.53
C MET A 11 -0.87 -0.24 -7.72
N LYS A 12 -1.84 -0.66 -6.89
CA LYS A 12 -3.22 -0.18 -6.97
C LYS A 12 -3.38 1.24 -6.44
N TYR A 13 -2.54 1.61 -5.47
CA TYR A 13 -2.56 2.93 -4.81
C TYR A 13 -1.32 3.77 -5.14
N HIS A 14 -0.53 3.39 -6.15
CA HIS A 14 0.68 4.11 -6.52
C HIS A 14 0.34 5.52 -7.02
N PRO A 15 1.09 6.57 -6.65
CA PRO A 15 0.84 7.94 -7.09
C PRO A 15 0.73 8.06 -8.61
N ASP A 16 1.53 7.37 -9.42
CA ASP A 16 1.34 7.34 -10.89
C ASP A 16 -0.05 6.86 -11.34
N LYS A 17 -0.66 5.92 -10.61
CA LYS A 17 -1.97 5.33 -10.93
C LYS A 17 -3.14 6.17 -10.45
N VAL A 18 -2.94 7.05 -9.48
CA VAL A 18 -4.01 7.90 -8.91
C VAL A 18 -3.78 9.39 -9.19
N GLY A 19 -2.61 9.74 -9.71
CA GLY A 19 -2.19 11.10 -10.00
C GLY A 19 -3.12 11.80 -10.98
N HIS A 20 -3.64 11.05 -11.95
CA HIS A 20 -4.59 11.52 -12.95
C HIS A 20 -6.05 11.59 -12.47
N LEU A 21 -6.37 11.05 -11.28
CA LEU A 21 -7.74 10.99 -10.75
C LEU A 21 -8.11 12.20 -9.88
N GLY A 22 -7.16 13.11 -9.62
CA GLY A 22 -7.36 14.31 -8.80
C GLY A 22 -6.93 14.14 -7.33
N GLU A 23 -6.86 15.27 -6.61
CA GLU A 23 -6.33 15.36 -5.24
C GLU A 23 -7.06 14.46 -4.24
N GLU A 24 -8.38 14.32 -4.36
CA GLU A 24 -9.21 13.52 -3.47
C GLU A 24 -8.85 12.02 -3.55
N PHE A 25 -8.61 11.54 -4.78
CA PHE A 25 -8.13 10.18 -5.00
C PHE A 25 -6.69 9.99 -4.56
N GLN A 26 -5.83 11.00 -4.70
CA GLN A 26 -4.46 10.95 -4.19
C GLN A 26 -4.45 10.85 -2.65
N GLN A 27 -5.27 11.62 -1.94
CA GLN A 27 -5.40 11.55 -0.49
C GLN A 27 -5.94 10.19 -0.04
N ALA A 28 -7.02 9.71 -0.66
CA ALA A 28 -7.59 8.40 -0.33
C ALA A 28 -6.61 7.24 -0.63
N ALA A 29 -5.83 7.35 -1.71
CA ALA A 29 -4.79 6.38 -2.04
C ALA A 29 -3.64 6.41 -1.05
N ALA A 30 -3.17 7.60 -0.64
CA ALA A 30 -2.13 7.74 0.38
C ALA A 30 -2.56 7.13 1.72
N GLU A 31 -3.80 7.38 2.14
CA GLU A 31 -4.34 6.84 3.38
C GLU A 31 -4.44 5.30 3.32
N LYS A 32 -4.91 4.75 2.20
CA LYS A 32 -4.95 3.30 1.98
C LYS A 32 -3.55 2.70 1.90
N PHE A 33 -2.61 3.35 1.21
CA PHE A 33 -1.24 2.89 1.08
C PHE A 33 -0.57 2.80 2.46
N ARG A 34 -0.77 3.79 3.33
CA ARG A 34 -0.27 3.77 4.70
C ARG A 34 -0.84 2.60 5.51
N LYS A 35 -2.16 2.38 5.46
CA LYS A 35 -2.80 1.22 6.12
C LYS A 35 -2.26 -0.12 5.63
N VAL A 36 -1.98 -0.23 4.32
CA VAL A 36 -1.40 -1.44 3.72
C VAL A 36 0.04 -1.65 4.20
N GLN A 37 0.82 -0.59 4.29
CA GLN A 37 2.19 -0.64 4.77
C GLN A 37 2.26 -1.02 6.25
N ASP A 38 1.43 -0.41 7.10
CA ASP A 38 1.34 -0.76 8.53
C ASP A 38 0.94 -2.24 8.73
N ALA A 39 -0.05 -2.71 7.96
CA ALA A 39 -0.47 -4.11 8.02
C ALA A 39 0.64 -5.05 7.55
N TYR A 40 1.36 -4.69 6.49
CA TYR A 40 2.50 -5.45 6.00
C TYR A 40 3.63 -5.51 7.03
N GLU A 41 3.98 -4.39 7.65
CA GLU A 41 5.02 -4.32 8.69
C GLU A 41 4.66 -5.17 9.90
N ARG A 42 3.42 -5.07 10.40
CA ARG A 42 2.95 -5.93 11.51
C ARG A 42 3.07 -7.41 11.18
N ILE A 43 2.64 -7.82 9.98
CA ILE A 43 2.73 -9.21 9.54
C ILE A 43 4.18 -9.64 9.35
N ALA A 44 5.02 -8.77 8.76
CA ALA A 44 6.43 -9.04 8.54
C ALA A 44 7.17 -9.24 9.87
N GLN A 45 6.90 -8.39 10.85
CA GLN A 45 7.47 -8.47 12.19
C GLN A 45 6.98 -9.72 12.93
N ALA A 46 5.67 -10.01 12.89
CA ALA A 46 5.09 -11.20 13.51
C ALA A 46 5.57 -12.52 12.90
N ARG A 47 5.92 -12.51 11.60
CA ARG A 47 6.39 -13.70 10.86
C ARG A 47 7.91 -13.75 10.69
N GLY A 48 8.67 -12.81 11.26
CA GLY A 48 10.13 -12.73 11.10
C GLY A 48 10.60 -12.54 9.66
N ILE A 49 9.77 -11.96 8.79
CA ILE A 49 10.08 -11.74 7.38
C ILE A 49 11.01 -10.53 7.27
N LYS A 50 12.33 -10.76 7.20
CA LYS A 50 13.32 -9.76 6.75
C LYS A 50 13.34 -9.60 5.23
#